data_AF-A0A947R811-F1
#
_entry.id   AF-A0A947R811-F1
#
_cell.length_a   1.000
_cell.length_b   1.000
_cell.length_c   1.000
_cell.angle_alpha   90.00
_cell.angle_beta   90.00
_cell.angle_gamma   90.00
#
_symmetry.space_group_name_H-M   'P 1'
#
loop_
_entity.id
_entity.type
_entity.pdbx_description
1 polymer ?
#
loop_
_entity_poly.entity_id
_entity_poly.type
_entity_poly.pdbx_seq_one_letter_code
_entity_poly.pdbx_strand_id
1 'polypeptide(L)'
;MKYLIAIYFAVFAVYLNGCNAAKTDTSTNGDDPDKTIQGESTVEVYKYEGSVQCYDGGIDLDTMELELTDNGITVLSSYRDGDGYYHIASCGAGTGKINIYEIHSDDLDAALSLGFNTIDNL
;
A
#
# COMPACT_ATOMS: atom_id res chain seq x y z
N MET A 1 36.95 -6.99 42.36
CA MET A 1 36.63 -7.00 40.91
C MET A 1 35.31 -7.74 40.63
N LYS A 2 34.21 -7.39 41.32
CA LYS A 2 32.97 -8.21 41.31
C LYS A 2 31.67 -7.39 41.51
N TYR A 3 31.75 -6.06 41.41
CA TYR A 3 30.64 -5.15 41.75
C TYR A 3 30.26 -4.15 40.65
N LEU A 4 30.73 -4.34 39.41
CA LEU A 4 30.51 -3.39 38.30
C LEU A 4 29.42 -3.79 37.29
N ILE A 5 28.73 -4.92 37.47
CA ILE A 5 27.69 -5.40 36.54
C ILE A 5 26.26 -5.27 37.13
N ALA A 6 26.12 -5.00 38.43
CA ALA A 6 24.82 -5.04 39.11
C ALA A 6 24.02 -3.72 39.07
N ILE A 7 24.55 -2.64 38.49
CA ILE A 7 23.88 -1.31 38.50
C ILE A 7 23.08 -1.06 37.21
N TYR A 8 23.38 -1.76 36.11
CA TYR A 8 22.71 -1.52 34.82
C TYR A 8 21.30 -2.13 34.71
N PHE A 9 20.97 -3.11 35.55
CA PHE A 9 19.66 -3.80 35.48
C PHE A 9 18.53 -3.09 36.23
N ALA A 10 18.80 -2.03 36.99
CA ALA A 10 17.79 -1.38 37.84
C ALA A 10 17.21 -0.06 37.28
N VAL A 11 17.66 0.41 36.11
CA VAL A 11 17.26 1.74 35.58
C VAL A 11 16.29 1.66 34.38
N PHE A 12 16.07 0.49 33.77
CA PHE A 12 15.13 0.36 32.64
C PHE A 12 13.73 -0.16 33.03
N ALA A 13 13.44 -0.29 34.33
CA ALA A 13 12.15 -0.80 34.83
C ALA A 13 11.15 0.31 35.23
N VAL A 14 11.34 1.55 34.78
CA VAL A 14 10.45 2.69 35.09
C VAL A 14 10.05 3.45 33.83
N TYR A 15 9.39 2.78 32.89
CA TYR A 15 8.62 3.44 31.82
C TYR A 15 7.33 2.66 31.48
N LEU A 16 6.69 2.06 32.49
CA LEU A 16 5.30 1.59 32.41
C LEU A 16 4.48 2.34 33.44
N ASN A 17 3.85 3.44 33.01
CA ASN A 17 2.60 4.00 33.57
C ASN A 17 2.07 5.08 32.62
N GLY A 18 1.30 4.63 31.63
CA GLY A 18 0.42 5.48 30.83
C GLY A 18 -0.90 4.75 30.65
N CYS A 19 -2.00 5.38 31.06
CA CYS A 19 -3.32 4.79 31.28
C CYS A 19 -3.84 3.82 30.19
N ASN A 20 -4.44 2.73 30.68
CA ASN A 20 -5.46 1.98 29.96
C ASN A 20 -6.68 2.88 29.69
N ALA A 21 -7.02 3.08 28.42
CA ALA A 21 -8.39 3.39 28.01
C ALA A 21 -8.92 2.19 27.24
N ALA A 22 -9.58 1.28 27.95
CA ALA A 22 -10.40 0.26 27.32
C ALA A 22 -11.55 0.96 26.60
N LYS A 23 -11.66 0.76 25.29
CA LYS A 23 -12.93 0.91 24.58
C LYS A 23 -13.37 -0.48 24.16
N THR A 24 -14.32 -1.00 24.93
CA THR A 24 -15.22 -2.08 24.52
C THR A 24 -16.24 -1.49 23.57
N ASP A 25 -16.16 -1.84 22.28
CA ASP A 25 -17.24 -1.60 21.35
C ASP A 25 -17.96 -2.93 21.11
N THR A 26 -18.88 -3.24 22.03
CA THR A 26 -19.89 -4.28 21.83
C THR A 26 -20.93 -3.73 20.86
N SER A 27 -20.90 -4.27 19.64
CA SER A 27 -21.97 -4.16 18.65
C SER A 27 -23.32 -4.55 19.28
N THR A 28 -24.24 -3.58 19.33
CA THR A 28 -25.67 -3.84 19.55
C THR A 28 -26.43 -3.20 18.39
N ASN A 29 -27.26 -4.00 17.72
CA ASN A 29 -28.05 -3.56 16.57
C ASN A 29 -29.20 -2.65 17.02
N GLY A 30 -29.38 -1.53 16.32
CA GLY A 30 -30.64 -0.77 16.30
C GLY A 30 -30.45 0.76 16.28
N ASP A 31 -30.52 1.34 15.08
CA ASP A 31 -30.92 2.73 14.80
C ASP A 31 -30.16 3.86 15.56
N ASP A 32 -28.89 4.07 15.20
CA ASP A 32 -28.10 5.25 15.56
C ASP A 32 -27.84 6.14 14.31
N PRO A 33 -28.33 7.39 14.26
CA PRO A 33 -28.08 8.30 13.14
C PRO A 33 -26.64 8.83 13.04
N ASP A 34 -25.73 8.44 13.94
CA ASP A 34 -24.30 8.79 13.90
C ASP A 34 -23.39 7.55 13.79
N LYS A 35 -23.86 6.49 13.13
CA LYS A 35 -22.95 5.49 12.60
C LYS A 35 -22.30 6.06 11.34
N THR A 36 -21.24 6.84 11.54
CA THR A 36 -20.32 7.17 10.43
C THR A 36 -19.88 5.82 9.88
N ILE A 37 -20.41 5.46 8.71
CA ILE A 37 -19.93 4.35 7.92
C ILE A 37 -18.48 4.72 7.67
N GLN A 38 -17.55 4.13 8.42
CA GLN A 38 -16.14 4.16 8.06
C GLN A 38 -16.06 3.39 6.76
N GLY A 39 -16.28 4.12 5.65
CA GLY A 39 -16.00 3.60 4.32
C GLY A 39 -14.56 3.14 4.37
N GLU A 40 -14.32 1.88 4.05
CA GLU A 40 -12.97 1.36 4.01
C GLU A 40 -12.14 2.26 3.10
N SER A 41 -11.06 2.82 3.64
CA SER A 41 -10.21 3.72 2.89
C SER A 41 -9.50 2.92 1.81
N THR A 42 -9.55 3.42 0.59
CA THR A 42 -8.88 2.84 -0.56
C THR A 42 -7.77 3.75 -1.04
N VAL A 43 -6.81 3.18 -1.76
CA VAL A 43 -5.70 3.92 -2.38
C VAL A 43 -5.44 3.33 -3.75
N GLU A 44 -5.11 4.19 -4.71
CA GLU A 44 -4.66 3.77 -6.03
C GLU A 44 -3.13 3.64 -6.06
N VAL A 45 -2.68 2.51 -6.60
CA VAL A 45 -1.27 2.22 -6.84
C VAL A 45 -1.06 1.87 -8.31
N TYR A 46 0.12 2.18 -8.84
CA TYR A 46 0.47 1.92 -10.23
C TYR A 46 1.83 1.25 -10.37
N LYS A 47 2.01 0.60 -11.52
CA LYS A 47 3.30 0.07 -11.98
C LYS A 47 3.36 0.16 -13.50
N TYR A 48 4.52 0.50 -14.04
CA TYR A 48 4.73 0.55 -15.49
C TYR A 48 4.54 -0.84 -16.10
N GLU A 49 3.74 -0.95 -17.17
CA GLU A 49 3.56 -2.24 -17.86
C GLU A 49 4.84 -2.67 -18.59
N GLY A 50 5.79 -1.75 -18.83
CA GLY A 50 7.10 -2.04 -19.40
C GLY A 50 7.14 -2.14 -20.92
N SER A 51 6.11 -1.65 -21.62
CA SER A 51 6.13 -1.58 -23.09
C SER A 51 7.11 -0.51 -23.59
N VAL A 52 7.63 -0.73 -24.79
CA VAL A 52 8.58 0.16 -25.48
C VAL A 52 8.08 0.54 -26.86
N GLN A 53 8.52 1.67 -27.38
CA GLN A 53 8.11 2.16 -28.68
C GLN A 53 8.65 1.30 -29.83
N CYS A 54 7.86 1.22 -30.91
CA CYS A 54 8.08 0.41 -32.11
C CYS A 54 7.92 -1.11 -31.94
N TYR A 55 7.63 -1.60 -30.74
CA TYR A 55 7.45 -3.03 -30.47
C TYR A 55 6.18 -3.26 -29.64
N ASP A 56 5.51 -4.37 -29.92
CA ASP A 56 4.45 -4.87 -29.05
C ASP A 56 5.07 -5.47 -27.79
N GLY A 57 4.42 -5.28 -26.65
CA GLY A 57 4.88 -5.74 -25.35
C GLY A 57 4.15 -5.04 -24.23
N GLY A 58 4.71 -5.15 -23.03
CA GLY A 58 4.05 -4.73 -21.80
C GLY A 58 3.32 -5.90 -21.14
N ILE A 59 3.23 -5.85 -19.81
CA ILE A 59 2.47 -6.81 -19.01
C ILE A 59 1.02 -6.35 -18.96
N ASP A 60 0.10 -7.22 -19.36
CA ASP A 60 -1.33 -6.94 -19.32
C ASP A 60 -1.85 -6.70 -17.90
N LEU A 61 -2.90 -5.89 -17.80
CA LEU A 61 -3.57 -5.51 -16.54
C LEU A 61 -3.86 -6.76 -15.67
N ASP A 62 -4.64 -7.71 -16.18
CA ASP A 62 -5.01 -8.93 -15.44
C ASP A 62 -3.79 -9.79 -15.07
N THR A 63 -2.71 -9.74 -15.86
CA THR A 63 -1.50 -10.54 -15.59
C THR A 63 -0.68 -9.91 -14.47
N MET A 64 -0.54 -8.59 -14.46
CA MET A 64 0.18 -7.89 -13.39
C MET A 64 -0.63 -7.83 -12.10
N GLU A 65 -1.97 -7.85 -12.18
CA GLU A 65 -2.86 -7.99 -11.01
C GLU A 65 -2.55 -9.22 -10.15
N LEU A 66 -2.05 -10.29 -10.79
CA LEU A 66 -1.60 -11.51 -10.09
C LEU A 66 -0.48 -11.22 -9.11
N GLU A 67 0.40 -10.24 -9.36
CA GLU A 67 1.45 -9.87 -8.40
C GLU A 67 0.86 -9.39 -7.07
N LEU A 68 -0.28 -8.70 -7.09
CA LEU A 68 -0.98 -8.24 -5.89
C LEU A 68 -1.75 -9.38 -5.24
N THR A 69 -2.58 -10.08 -6.03
CA THR A 69 -3.49 -11.11 -5.52
C THR A 69 -2.76 -12.36 -5.02
N ASP A 70 -1.65 -12.77 -5.64
CA ASP A 70 -0.80 -13.87 -5.16
C ASP A 70 -0.11 -13.53 -3.83
N ASN A 71 -0.03 -12.24 -3.47
CA ASN A 71 0.49 -11.76 -2.19
C ASN A 71 -0.63 -11.40 -1.19
N GLY A 72 -1.87 -11.79 -1.48
CA GLY A 72 -3.02 -11.63 -0.58
C GLY A 72 -3.64 -10.23 -0.58
N ILE A 73 -3.25 -9.35 -1.49
CA ILE A 73 -3.81 -8.01 -1.63
C ILE A 73 -5.08 -8.09 -2.47
N THR A 74 -6.17 -7.51 -1.97
CA THR A 74 -7.44 -7.47 -2.71
C THR A 74 -7.47 -6.26 -3.64
N VAL A 75 -7.75 -6.50 -4.92
CA VAL A 75 -7.94 -5.45 -5.92
C VAL A 75 -9.43 -5.14 -6.06
N LEU A 76 -9.78 -3.88 -5.87
CA LEU A 76 -11.15 -3.36 -5.87
C LEU A 76 -11.56 -2.88 -7.27
N SER A 77 -10.63 -2.27 -7.99
CA SER A 77 -10.78 -1.86 -9.38
C SER A 77 -9.41 -1.79 -10.07
N SER A 78 -9.39 -1.91 -11.40
CA SER A 78 -8.16 -1.84 -12.18
C SER A 78 -8.41 -1.22 -13.57
N TYR A 79 -7.44 -0.44 -14.06
CA TYR A 79 -7.46 0.18 -15.38
C TYR A 79 -6.06 0.51 -15.89
N ARG A 80 -5.94 0.89 -17.17
CA ARG A 80 -4.69 1.34 -17.78
C ARG A 80 -4.74 2.82 -18.11
N ASP A 81 -3.61 3.50 -17.95
CA ASP A 81 -3.43 4.88 -18.39
C ASP A 81 -1.97 5.14 -18.81
N GLY A 82 -1.66 6.39 -19.18
CA GLY A 82 -0.30 6.88 -19.29
C GLY A 82 0.14 7.63 -18.03
N ASP A 83 1.45 7.75 -17.85
CA ASP A 83 2.08 8.49 -16.74
C ASP A 83 1.96 10.03 -16.84
N GLY A 84 1.26 10.54 -17.86
CA GLY A 84 1.07 11.98 -18.09
C GLY A 84 2.29 12.72 -18.67
N TYR A 85 3.42 12.04 -18.90
CA TYR A 85 4.63 12.65 -19.42
C TYR A 85 4.79 12.47 -20.93
N TYR A 86 5.55 13.38 -21.53
CA TYR A 86 6.02 13.23 -22.90
C TYR A 86 7.24 12.30 -22.92
N HIS A 87 7.13 11.20 -23.67
CA HIS A 87 8.21 10.26 -23.89
C HIS A 87 8.96 10.57 -25.19
N ILE A 88 10.27 10.36 -25.19
CA ILE A 88 11.09 10.56 -26.39
C ILE A 88 10.63 9.61 -27.51
N ALA A 89 10.34 10.14 -28.69
CA ALA A 89 9.88 9.36 -29.83
C ALA A 89 11.03 8.59 -30.49
N SER A 90 11.45 7.46 -29.90
CA SER A 90 12.53 6.60 -30.39
C SER A 90 12.21 5.13 -30.15
N CYS A 91 12.51 4.28 -31.12
CA CYS A 91 12.35 2.84 -30.95
C CYS A 91 13.17 2.34 -29.76
N GLY A 92 12.54 1.53 -28.91
CA GLY A 92 13.13 1.03 -27.66
C GLY A 92 13.01 1.97 -26.45
N ALA A 93 12.55 3.20 -26.60
CA ALA A 93 12.20 4.06 -25.47
C ALA A 93 10.90 3.59 -24.80
N GLY A 94 10.72 3.88 -23.51
CA GLY A 94 9.47 3.60 -22.80
C GLY A 94 8.26 4.31 -23.42
N THR A 95 7.08 3.71 -23.27
CA THR A 95 5.81 4.28 -23.74
C THR A 95 5.12 5.15 -22.69
N GLY A 96 5.52 5.04 -21.42
CA GLY A 96 4.85 5.71 -20.31
C GLY A 96 3.57 5.02 -19.83
N LYS A 97 3.23 3.85 -20.36
CA LYS A 97 2.00 3.16 -20.00
C LYS A 97 2.12 2.51 -18.61
N ILE A 98 1.07 2.68 -17.82
CA ILE A 98 0.96 2.19 -16.45
C ILE A 98 -0.33 1.38 -16.28
N ASN A 99 -0.26 0.35 -15.43
CA ASN A 99 -1.42 -0.35 -14.91
C ASN A 99 -1.70 0.20 -13.50
N ILE A 100 -2.95 0.54 -13.24
CA ILE A 100 -3.42 1.17 -12.01
C ILE A 100 -4.42 0.24 -11.32
N TYR A 101 -4.30 0.11 -10.01
CA TYR A 101 -5.11 -0.75 -9.17
C TYR A 101 -5.56 0.02 -7.93
N GLU A 102 -6.84 -0.08 -7.61
CA GLU A 102 -7.39 0.37 -6.34
C GLU A 102 -7.33 -0.79 -5.34
N ILE A 103 -6.72 -0.55 -4.17
CA ILE A 103 -6.56 -1.52 -3.10
C ILE A 103 -7.01 -0.91 -1.76
N HIS A 104 -7.19 -1.74 -0.73
CA HIS A 104 -7.36 -1.23 0.63
C HIS A 104 -6.10 -0.51 1.10
N SER A 105 -6.25 0.63 1.80
CA SER A 105 -5.09 1.40 2.28
C SER A 105 -4.16 0.60 3.20
N ASP A 106 -4.68 -0.39 3.92
CA ASP A 106 -3.89 -1.26 4.81
C ASP A 106 -2.88 -2.14 4.04
N ASP A 107 -3.11 -2.37 2.75
CA ASP A 107 -2.24 -3.17 1.88
C ASP A 107 -1.16 -2.34 1.17
N LEU A 108 -1.12 -1.02 1.38
CA LEU A 108 -0.23 -0.12 0.66
C LEU A 108 1.24 -0.50 0.82
N ASP A 109 1.72 -0.72 2.04
CA ASP A 109 3.12 -1.07 2.30
C ASP A 109 3.54 -2.38 1.62
N ALA A 110 2.60 -3.34 1.50
CA ALA A 110 2.82 -4.59 0.79
C ALA A 110 2.91 -4.36 -0.72
N ALA A 111 2.01 -3.56 -1.30
CA ALA A 111 2.06 -3.19 -2.71
C ALA A 111 3.35 -2.43 -3.07
N LEU A 112 3.78 -1.48 -2.23
CA LEU A 112 5.04 -0.76 -2.41
C LEU A 112 6.25 -1.71 -2.39
N SER A 113 6.23 -2.72 -1.51
CA SER A 113 7.28 -3.75 -1.44
C SER A 113 7.36 -4.64 -2.69
N LEU A 114 6.27 -4.73 -3.46
CA LEU A 114 6.19 -5.41 -4.77
C LEU A 114 6.61 -4.50 -5.94
N GLY A 115 7.01 -3.26 -5.66
CA GLY A 115 7.46 -2.28 -6.64
C GLY A 115 6.35 -1.47 -7.31
N PHE A 116 5.15 -1.47 -6.73
CA PHE A 116 4.11 -0.49 -7.08
C PHE A 116 4.43 0.86 -6.44
N ASN A 117 3.81 1.93 -6.93
CA ASN A 117 3.93 3.29 -6.41
C ASN A 117 2.53 3.90 -6.24
N THR A 118 2.37 4.86 -5.33
CA THR A 118 1.11 5.62 -5.23
C THR A 118 0.97 6.58 -6.40
N ILE A 119 -0.28 6.85 -6.82
CA ILE A 119 -0.56 7.82 -7.89
C ILE A 119 -0.04 9.23 -7.56
N ASP A 120 0.04 9.60 -6.28
CA ASP A 120 0.61 10.89 -5.83
C ASP A 120 2.09 11.09 -6.23
N ASN A 121 2.80 10.02 -6.60
CA ASN A 121 4.19 10.06 -7.05
C ASN A 121 4.34 10.06 -8.59
N LEU A 122 3.26 10.30 -9.34
CA LEU A 122 3.31 10.56 -10.78
C LEU A 122 3.83 11.96 -11.07
#